data_AF-A0A7V8X704-F1
#
_entry.id   AF-A0A7V8X704-F1
#
_cell.length_a   1.000
_cell.length_b   1.000
_cell.length_c   1.000
_cell.angle_alpha   90.00
_cell.angle_beta   90.00
_cell.angle_gamma   90.00
#
_symmetry.space_group_name_H-M   'P 1'
#
loop_
_entity.id
_entity.type
_entity.pdbx_description
1 polymer ?
#
loop_
_entity_poly.entity_id
_entity_poly.type
_entity_poly.pdbx_seq_one_letter_code
_entity_poly.pdbx_strand_id
1 'polypeptide(L)'
;MDEPLDIKKQVSLHWSGVRMDLNVAQDLFSSHQVDRGSKMLLSSLESVELPEQGDAVDFGCGYGVLGIAWQVVHPGWSMQYVDRDALAVAFAEHNVGQAIPDLADRARYLHDVTSPEPPDDGFGLVLWNVPGKAGAEILASLAAVVWDGLANKGLLALVVVNPLAETLRDSGANHPGVVCERDEMGRDHTVLHFRKLTADVLWRHAFDEGVFDRPDARFALGERSWALTPVTGLPEYDSLSHSTALAGDAMQQFGSNGGIDKWLVHEPGAGHLAVLAGLLWPDAQGLVTSRDALALRATARSLRRECPRTSVTLEPLSRLLGPSSGRLYVDVAVIAVPDQIQLEELGELADVAATFVKPGGKAITHGGSTEIGRLERLASKDGLWRTGRRTKRRGASAMPIVRRDPA
;
A
#
# COMPACT_ATOMS: atom_id res chain seq x y z
N MET A 1 9.01 8.42 -14.24
CA MET A 1 10.47 8.53 -14.00
C MET A 1 10.83 7.19 -13.39
N ASP A 2 11.46 6.32 -14.17
CA ASP A 2 11.36 4.88 -13.95
C ASP A 2 12.17 4.45 -12.73
N GLU A 3 11.45 4.18 -11.65
CA GLU A 3 11.98 3.34 -10.59
C GLU A 3 12.44 2.01 -11.21
N PRO A 4 13.68 1.57 -10.99
CA PRO A 4 14.08 0.24 -11.42
C PRO A 4 13.28 -0.80 -10.64
N LEU A 5 12.41 -1.53 -11.33
CA LEU A 5 11.59 -2.59 -10.75
C LEU A 5 12.32 -3.93 -10.75
N ASP A 6 12.32 -4.61 -9.61
CA ASP A 6 12.88 -5.96 -9.47
C ASP A 6 11.91 -7.00 -10.04
N ILE A 7 12.01 -7.22 -11.36
CA ILE A 7 11.19 -8.18 -12.09
C ILE A 7 11.60 -9.60 -11.69
N LYS A 8 10.73 -10.30 -10.95
CA LYS A 8 10.93 -11.73 -10.67
C LYS A 8 10.76 -12.58 -11.93
N LYS A 9 9.66 -12.35 -12.65
CA LYS A 9 9.31 -13.10 -13.86
C LYS A 9 8.22 -12.42 -14.68
N GLN A 10 8.06 -12.91 -15.90
CA GLN A 10 6.91 -12.61 -16.76
C GLN A 10 5.84 -13.72 -16.63
N VAL A 11 4.57 -13.34 -16.61
CA VAL A 11 3.40 -14.22 -16.61
C VAL A 11 2.53 -13.92 -17.81
N SER A 12 2.01 -14.97 -18.46
CA SER A 12 1.15 -14.82 -19.64
C SER A 12 -0.33 -14.93 -19.29
N LEU A 13 -1.14 -14.05 -19.86
CA LEU A 13 -2.60 -14.08 -19.90
C LEU A 13 -3.06 -14.27 -21.34
N HIS A 14 -4.10 -15.07 -21.55
CA HIS A 14 -4.81 -15.14 -22.83
C HIS A 14 -6.27 -14.82 -22.57
N TRP A 15 -6.81 -13.82 -23.26
CA TRP A 15 -8.21 -13.42 -23.15
C TRP A 15 -8.69 -12.78 -24.46
N SER A 16 -9.92 -13.06 -24.88
CA SER A 16 -10.53 -12.59 -26.13
C SER A 16 -9.63 -12.77 -27.38
N GLY A 17 -8.89 -13.90 -27.45
CA GLY A 17 -7.99 -14.22 -28.56
C GLY A 17 -6.63 -13.50 -28.54
N VAL A 18 -6.37 -12.65 -27.54
CA VAL A 18 -5.11 -11.90 -27.41
C VAL A 18 -4.26 -12.48 -26.28
N ARG A 19 -2.96 -12.61 -26.52
CA ARG A 19 -1.96 -12.95 -25.51
C ARG A 19 -1.32 -11.68 -24.98
N MET A 20 -1.19 -11.59 -23.66
CA MET A 20 -0.51 -10.50 -22.96
C MET A 20 0.53 -11.10 -22.02
N ASP A 21 1.72 -10.51 -21.99
CA ASP A 21 2.82 -10.93 -21.13
C ASP A 21 3.15 -9.81 -20.14
N LEU A 22 2.95 -10.08 -18.84
CA LEU A 22 3.02 -9.09 -17.76
C LEU A 22 4.18 -9.42 -16.82
N ASN A 23 4.96 -8.42 -16.44
CA ASN A 23 6.01 -8.56 -15.45
C ASN A 23 5.41 -8.52 -14.03
N VAL A 24 5.99 -9.27 -13.10
CA VAL A 24 5.53 -9.31 -11.71
C VAL A 24 6.72 -9.42 -10.75
N ALA A 25 6.63 -8.74 -9.60
CA ALA A 25 7.56 -8.87 -8.49
C ALA A 25 7.25 -10.08 -7.60
N GLN A 26 8.23 -10.52 -6.81
CA GLN A 26 8.06 -11.61 -5.84
C GLN A 26 7.00 -11.30 -4.78
N ASP A 27 6.97 -10.06 -4.30
CA ASP A 27 6.14 -9.60 -3.18
C ASP A 27 4.69 -9.28 -3.57
N LEU A 28 4.37 -9.31 -4.86
CA LEU A 28 3.01 -9.07 -5.34
C LEU A 28 2.17 -10.35 -5.34
N PHE A 29 0.86 -10.18 -5.19
CA PHE A 29 -0.09 -11.28 -5.22
C PHE A 29 -0.02 -12.03 -6.56
N SER A 30 -0.17 -13.36 -6.51
CA SER A 30 -0.12 -14.24 -7.68
C SER A 30 1.17 -14.11 -8.52
N SER A 31 2.33 -13.92 -7.88
CA SER A 31 3.64 -13.75 -8.53
C SER A 31 4.18 -14.95 -9.32
N HIS A 32 3.43 -16.06 -9.40
CA HIS A 32 3.82 -17.27 -10.14
C HIS A 32 3.03 -17.47 -11.44
N GLN A 33 1.79 -17.01 -11.49
CA GLN A 33 0.90 -17.11 -12.65
C GLN A 33 -0.28 -16.16 -12.44
N VAL A 34 -0.95 -15.76 -13.51
CA VAL A 34 -2.18 -14.96 -13.38
C VAL A 34 -3.23 -15.72 -12.57
N ASP A 35 -3.85 -15.02 -11.62
CA ASP A 35 -4.82 -15.54 -10.68
C ASP A 35 -6.02 -16.18 -11.40
N ARG A 36 -6.57 -17.24 -10.81
CA ARG A 36 -7.73 -17.95 -11.38
C ARG A 36 -8.99 -17.12 -11.29
N GLY A 37 -9.16 -16.36 -10.21
CA GLY A 37 -10.27 -15.42 -10.04
C GLY A 37 -10.24 -14.36 -11.14
N SER A 38 -9.09 -13.72 -11.36
CA SER A 38 -8.94 -12.73 -12.45
C SER A 38 -9.31 -13.29 -13.83
N LYS A 39 -8.89 -14.53 -14.15
CA LYS A 39 -9.28 -15.19 -15.42
C LYS A 39 -10.78 -15.45 -15.50
N MET A 40 -11.38 -15.94 -14.42
CA MET A 40 -12.82 -16.18 -14.34
C MET A 40 -13.62 -14.88 -14.53
N LEU A 41 -13.16 -13.77 -13.92
CA LEU A 41 -13.77 -12.46 -14.09
C LEU A 41 -13.70 -11.99 -15.55
N LEU A 42 -12.54 -12.08 -16.19
CA LEU A 42 -12.38 -11.70 -17.60
C LEU A 42 -13.30 -12.53 -18.51
N SER A 43 -13.35 -13.86 -18.33
CA SER A 43 -14.26 -14.71 -19.11
C SER A 43 -15.73 -14.34 -18.93
N SER A 44 -16.14 -13.91 -17.74
CA SER A 44 -17.52 -13.50 -17.50
C SER A 44 -17.92 -12.22 -18.27
N LEU A 45 -16.94 -11.36 -18.60
CA LEU A 45 -17.15 -10.09 -19.28
C LEU A 45 -17.37 -10.24 -20.80
N GLU A 46 -17.00 -11.37 -21.40
CA GLU A 46 -17.13 -11.60 -22.86
C GLU A 46 -18.58 -11.52 -23.37
N SER A 47 -19.55 -11.67 -22.47
CA SER A 47 -20.99 -11.64 -22.77
C SER A 47 -21.70 -10.38 -22.27
N VAL A 48 -20.95 -9.42 -21.72
CA VAL A 48 -21.50 -8.17 -21.20
C VAL A 48 -21.50 -7.12 -22.30
N GLU A 49 -22.65 -6.52 -22.54
CA GLU A 49 -22.76 -5.37 -23.43
C GLU A 49 -22.37 -4.08 -22.68
N LEU A 50 -21.30 -3.43 -23.13
CA LEU A 50 -20.83 -2.13 -22.66
C LEU A 50 -20.58 -1.21 -23.86
N PRO A 51 -20.60 0.13 -23.68
CA PRO A 51 -20.26 1.06 -24.74
C PRO A 51 -18.84 0.84 -25.30
N GLU A 52 -18.60 1.28 -26.54
CA GLU A 52 -17.26 1.18 -27.17
C GLU A 52 -16.19 2.01 -26.45
N GLN A 53 -16.60 3.05 -25.73
CA GLN A 53 -15.75 3.98 -24.99
C GLN A 53 -16.35 4.27 -23.62
N GLY A 54 -15.50 4.51 -22.63
CA GLY A 54 -15.93 4.86 -21.28
C GLY A 54 -14.75 4.98 -20.34
N ASP A 55 -15.04 5.27 -19.07
CA ASP A 55 -14.04 5.33 -18.02
C ASP A 55 -14.22 4.14 -17.07
N ALA A 56 -13.10 3.52 -16.71
CA ALA A 56 -13.07 2.35 -15.85
C ALA A 56 -12.05 2.49 -14.72
N VAL A 57 -12.20 1.66 -13.70
CA VAL A 57 -11.23 1.50 -12.62
C VAL A 57 -10.94 0.02 -12.36
N ASP A 58 -9.65 -0.33 -12.29
CA ASP A 58 -9.13 -1.59 -11.78
C ASP A 58 -8.85 -1.40 -10.28
N PHE A 59 -9.81 -1.81 -9.45
CA PHE A 59 -9.85 -1.52 -8.02
C PHE A 59 -9.12 -2.63 -7.23
N GLY A 60 -7.93 -2.30 -6.72
CA GLY A 60 -6.96 -3.29 -6.25
C GLY A 60 -6.23 -3.93 -7.44
N CYS A 61 -5.64 -3.10 -8.30
CA CYS A 61 -5.16 -3.51 -9.62
C CYS A 61 -4.03 -4.55 -9.61
N GLY A 62 -3.31 -4.70 -8.48
CA GLY A 62 -2.10 -5.50 -8.46
C GLY A 62 -1.12 -4.99 -9.53
N TYR A 63 -0.54 -5.91 -10.31
CA TYR A 63 0.32 -5.56 -11.44
C TYR A 63 -0.44 -5.26 -12.76
N GLY A 64 -1.73 -4.91 -12.68
CA GLY A 64 -2.54 -4.39 -13.80
C GLY A 64 -3.27 -5.43 -14.65
N VAL A 65 -3.45 -6.66 -14.16
CA VAL A 65 -3.98 -7.79 -14.96
C VAL A 65 -5.33 -7.47 -15.61
N LEU A 66 -6.29 -6.99 -14.83
CA LEU A 66 -7.66 -6.82 -15.28
C LEU A 66 -7.77 -5.57 -16.16
N GLY A 67 -7.21 -4.46 -15.72
CA GLY A 67 -7.22 -3.19 -16.46
C GLY A 67 -6.51 -3.27 -17.80
N ILE A 68 -5.31 -3.87 -17.86
CA ILE A 68 -4.56 -4.03 -19.12
C ILE A 68 -5.30 -4.95 -20.06
N ALA A 69 -5.82 -6.08 -19.56
CA ALA A 69 -6.60 -6.99 -20.39
C ALA A 69 -7.81 -6.29 -21.02
N TRP A 70 -8.54 -5.51 -20.22
CA TRP A 70 -9.66 -4.71 -20.70
C TRP A 70 -9.23 -3.71 -21.78
N GLN A 71 -8.20 -2.90 -21.54
CA GLN A 71 -7.76 -1.87 -22.48
C GLN A 71 -7.18 -2.44 -23.79
N VAL A 72 -6.55 -3.61 -23.74
CA VAL A 72 -6.06 -4.31 -24.95
C VAL A 72 -7.21 -4.67 -25.89
N VAL A 73 -8.34 -5.11 -25.35
CA VAL A 73 -9.52 -5.51 -26.14
C VAL A 73 -10.43 -4.31 -26.44
N HIS A 74 -10.46 -3.32 -25.54
CA HIS A 74 -11.31 -2.14 -25.59
C HIS A 74 -10.50 -0.84 -25.51
N PRO A 75 -9.73 -0.47 -26.55
CA PRO A 75 -8.80 0.66 -26.53
C PRO A 75 -9.49 2.03 -26.40
N GLY A 76 -10.81 2.08 -26.59
CA GLY A 76 -11.63 3.27 -26.36
C GLY A 76 -11.82 3.65 -24.89
N TRP A 77 -11.41 2.79 -23.95
CA TRP A 77 -11.61 2.99 -22.53
C TRP A 77 -10.42 3.62 -21.81
N SER A 78 -10.69 4.64 -20.99
CA SER A 78 -9.74 5.11 -20.00
C SER A 78 -9.75 4.18 -18.80
N MET A 79 -8.61 4.00 -18.15
CA MET A 79 -8.46 3.12 -16.99
C MET A 79 -7.73 3.83 -15.86
N GLN A 80 -8.31 3.75 -14.68
CA GLN A 80 -7.66 4.09 -13.44
C GLN A 80 -7.18 2.81 -12.75
N TYR A 81 -5.89 2.71 -12.50
CA TYR A 81 -5.25 1.61 -11.77
C TYR A 81 -5.07 2.05 -10.32
N VAL A 82 -5.83 1.44 -9.41
CA VAL A 82 -5.84 1.84 -8.00
C VAL A 82 -5.38 0.69 -7.14
N ASP A 83 -4.39 0.90 -6.29
CA ASP A 83 -3.97 -0.10 -5.30
C ASP A 83 -3.55 0.55 -3.98
N ARG A 84 -3.67 -0.21 -2.88
CA ARG A 84 -3.14 0.15 -1.56
C ARG A 84 -1.62 0.04 -1.53
N ASP A 85 -1.05 -0.74 -2.44
CA ASP A 85 0.37 -1.07 -2.49
C ASP A 85 1.09 -0.29 -3.60
N ALA A 86 2.01 0.60 -3.25
CA ALA A 86 2.78 1.38 -4.20
C ALA A 86 3.58 0.51 -5.19
N LEU A 87 4.03 -0.68 -4.77
CA LEU A 87 4.71 -1.63 -5.66
C LEU A 87 3.76 -2.17 -6.73
N ALA A 88 2.49 -2.42 -6.37
CA ALA A 88 1.48 -2.88 -7.32
C ALA A 88 1.23 -1.81 -8.38
N VAL A 89 1.01 -0.56 -7.95
CA VAL A 89 0.81 0.59 -8.84
C VAL A 89 2.00 0.77 -9.80
N ALA A 90 3.24 0.72 -9.28
CA ALA A 90 4.43 0.85 -10.12
C ALA A 90 4.55 -0.29 -11.16
N PHE A 91 4.21 -1.53 -10.79
CA PHE A 91 4.17 -2.64 -11.74
C PHE A 91 3.04 -2.53 -12.76
N ALA A 92 1.87 -1.99 -12.37
CA ALA A 92 0.79 -1.71 -13.30
C ALA A 92 1.23 -0.67 -14.33
N GLU A 93 1.85 0.43 -13.91
CA GLU A 93 2.40 1.47 -14.80
C GLU A 93 3.45 0.90 -15.76
N HIS A 94 4.41 0.13 -15.25
CA HIS A 94 5.40 -0.55 -16.07
C HIS A 94 4.76 -1.49 -17.10
N ASN A 95 3.80 -2.30 -16.69
CA ASN A 95 3.14 -3.25 -17.60
C ASN A 95 2.27 -2.56 -18.64
N VAL A 96 1.59 -1.45 -18.32
CA VAL A 96 0.89 -0.61 -19.29
C VAL A 96 1.87 -0.10 -20.34
N GLY A 97 3.01 0.46 -19.91
CA GLY A 97 4.05 0.97 -20.80
C GLY A 97 4.67 -0.10 -21.72
N GLN A 98 4.61 -1.38 -21.34
CA GLN A 98 5.09 -2.50 -22.16
C GLN A 98 4.00 -3.09 -23.06
N ALA A 99 2.79 -3.29 -22.54
CA ALA A 99 1.73 -4.02 -23.23
C ALA A 99 0.89 -3.12 -24.15
N ILE A 100 0.67 -1.86 -23.77
CA ILE A 100 -0.21 -0.91 -24.44
C ILE A 100 0.35 0.53 -24.38
N PRO A 101 1.58 0.77 -24.87
CA PRO A 101 2.24 2.08 -24.78
C PRO A 101 1.40 3.22 -25.40
N ASP A 102 0.65 2.93 -26.47
CA ASP A 102 -0.21 3.90 -27.16
C ASP A 102 -1.44 4.32 -26.34
N LEU A 103 -1.74 3.63 -25.24
CA LEU A 103 -2.84 3.93 -24.32
C LEU A 103 -2.35 4.52 -22.98
N ALA A 104 -1.07 4.82 -22.84
CA ALA A 104 -0.52 5.37 -21.59
C ALA A 104 -1.21 6.68 -21.17
N ASP A 105 -1.59 7.56 -22.12
CA ASP A 105 -2.32 8.80 -21.84
C ASP A 105 -3.77 8.57 -21.36
N ARG A 106 -4.27 7.34 -21.51
CA ARG A 106 -5.58 6.88 -21.03
C ARG A 106 -5.47 6.07 -19.74
N ALA A 107 -4.28 5.95 -19.17
CA ALA A 107 -4.04 5.29 -17.90
C ALA A 107 -3.75 6.32 -16.81
N ARG A 108 -4.41 6.18 -15.65
CA ARG A 108 -4.12 6.96 -14.44
C ARG A 108 -3.81 6.01 -13.30
N TYR A 109 -2.89 6.39 -12.41
CA TYR A 109 -2.38 5.53 -11.36
C TYR A 109 -2.61 6.20 -10.00
N LEU A 110 -3.34 5.55 -9.10
CA LEU A 110 -3.53 6.03 -7.73
C LEU A 110 -3.07 4.99 -6.71
N HIS A 111 -2.23 5.44 -5.79
CA HIS A 111 -1.83 4.66 -4.62
C HIS A 111 -2.79 4.92 -3.45
N ASP A 112 -4.07 4.60 -3.66
CA ASP A 112 -5.09 4.68 -2.61
C ASP A 112 -6.45 4.08 -3.00
N VAL A 113 -6.74 2.84 -2.56
CA VAL A 113 -8.06 2.20 -2.74
C VAL A 113 -9.18 2.81 -1.90
N THR A 114 -8.87 3.65 -0.91
CA THR A 114 -9.91 4.22 -0.04
C THR A 114 -10.57 5.47 -0.62
N SER A 115 -10.03 5.99 -1.72
CA SER A 115 -10.46 7.23 -2.37
C SER A 115 -10.34 7.11 -3.90
N PRO A 116 -11.07 6.18 -4.55
CA PRO A 116 -11.16 6.18 -6.00
C PRO A 116 -11.71 7.53 -6.48
N GLU A 117 -11.27 8.00 -7.64
CA GLU A 117 -11.60 9.32 -8.19
C GLU A 117 -12.45 9.16 -9.47
N PRO A 118 -13.77 8.90 -9.35
CA PRO A 118 -14.64 8.79 -10.51
C PRO A 118 -14.65 10.09 -11.31
N PRO A 119 -14.76 10.02 -12.65
CA PRO A 119 -15.16 11.17 -13.47
C PRO A 119 -16.52 11.72 -13.01
N ASP A 120 -16.86 12.94 -13.45
CA ASP A 120 -18.14 13.58 -13.11
C ASP A 120 -19.36 12.69 -13.45
N ASP A 121 -19.30 11.96 -14.58
CA ASP A 121 -20.33 11.04 -15.02
C ASP A 121 -20.19 9.60 -14.45
N GLY A 122 -19.19 9.36 -13.61
CA GLY A 122 -18.93 8.09 -12.92
C GLY A 122 -18.18 7.05 -13.77
N PHE A 123 -17.84 5.92 -13.14
CA PHE A 123 -17.22 4.80 -13.86
C PHE A 123 -18.26 3.98 -14.63
N GLY A 124 -18.04 3.79 -15.93
CA GLY A 124 -18.80 2.84 -16.73
C GLY A 124 -18.52 1.38 -16.36
N LEU A 125 -17.32 1.10 -15.85
CA LEU A 125 -16.90 -0.23 -15.43
C LEU A 125 -15.95 -0.16 -14.22
N VAL A 126 -16.21 -0.98 -13.21
CA VAL A 126 -15.27 -1.27 -12.13
C VAL A 126 -14.92 -2.75 -12.21
N LEU A 127 -13.62 -3.04 -12.25
CA LEU A 127 -13.05 -4.37 -12.19
C LEU A 127 -12.49 -4.58 -10.78
N TRP A 128 -12.90 -5.65 -10.10
CA TRP A 128 -12.43 -5.88 -8.72
C TRP A 128 -12.14 -7.35 -8.44
N ASN A 129 -10.85 -7.68 -8.26
CA ASN A 129 -10.45 -8.92 -7.60
C ASN A 129 -10.39 -8.70 -6.09
N VAL A 130 -11.45 -9.11 -5.39
CA VAL A 130 -11.71 -8.73 -4.01
C VAL A 130 -10.67 -9.33 -3.06
N PRO A 131 -10.03 -8.52 -2.18
CA PRO A 131 -9.00 -9.02 -1.27
C PRO A 131 -9.58 -10.02 -0.27
N GLY A 132 -9.12 -11.27 -0.32
CA GLY A 132 -9.65 -12.36 0.51
C GLY A 132 -9.34 -12.27 2.02
N LYS A 133 -8.56 -11.28 2.47
CA LYS A 133 -8.20 -11.07 3.88
C LYS A 133 -8.87 -9.84 4.51
N ALA A 134 -9.64 -9.07 3.74
CA ALA A 134 -10.41 -7.96 4.28
C ALA A 134 -11.62 -8.50 5.06
N GLY A 135 -11.96 -7.86 6.19
CA GLY A 135 -13.15 -8.21 6.96
C GLY A 135 -14.44 -7.91 6.20
N ALA A 136 -15.51 -8.67 6.48
CA ALA A 136 -16.79 -8.54 5.78
C ALA A 136 -17.36 -7.11 5.80
N GLU A 137 -17.30 -6.41 6.94
CA GLU A 137 -17.78 -5.03 7.07
C GLU A 137 -17.01 -4.04 6.20
N ILE A 138 -15.69 -4.21 6.09
CA ILE A 138 -14.83 -3.40 5.22
C ILE A 138 -15.17 -3.66 3.76
N LEU A 139 -15.35 -4.92 3.38
CA LEU A 139 -15.71 -5.28 2.01
C LEU A 139 -17.07 -4.70 1.61
N ALA A 140 -18.08 -4.80 2.48
CA ALA A 140 -19.39 -4.23 2.25
C ALA A 140 -19.33 -2.71 2.08
N SER A 141 -18.55 -2.02 2.93
CA SER A 141 -18.41 -0.57 2.89
C SER A 141 -17.61 -0.08 1.67
N LEU A 142 -16.54 -0.78 1.29
CA LEU A 142 -15.81 -0.49 0.06
C LEU A 142 -16.67 -0.73 -1.19
N ALA A 143 -17.46 -1.80 -1.20
CA ALA A 143 -18.40 -2.06 -2.29
C ALA A 143 -19.43 -0.92 -2.41
N ALA A 144 -19.95 -0.39 -1.29
CA ALA A 144 -20.84 0.77 -1.29
C ALA A 144 -20.19 2.01 -1.92
N VAL A 145 -18.97 2.35 -1.54
CA VAL A 145 -18.22 3.46 -2.15
C VAL A 145 -18.04 3.28 -3.66
N VAL A 146 -17.77 2.05 -4.10
CA VAL A 146 -17.60 1.71 -5.51
C VAL A 146 -18.92 1.81 -6.28
N TRP A 147 -20.04 1.28 -5.74
CA TRP A 147 -21.36 1.39 -6.37
C TRP A 147 -21.82 2.85 -6.50
N ASP A 148 -21.56 3.66 -5.49
CA ASP A 148 -21.87 5.09 -5.48
C ASP A 148 -21.09 5.85 -6.57
N GLY A 149 -19.84 5.46 -6.83
CA GLY A 149 -18.99 6.02 -7.90
C GLY A 149 -19.28 5.50 -9.32
N LEU A 150 -20.17 4.53 -9.51
CA LEU A 150 -20.55 4.06 -10.84
C LEU A 150 -21.36 5.11 -11.61
N ALA A 151 -21.17 5.14 -12.92
CA ALA A 151 -22.03 5.85 -13.86
C ALA A 151 -23.44 5.27 -13.89
N ASN A 152 -24.39 6.01 -14.46
CA ASN A 152 -25.69 5.46 -14.82
C ASN A 152 -25.51 4.26 -15.76
N LYS A 153 -26.09 3.11 -15.42
CA LYS A 153 -25.87 1.82 -16.12
C LYS A 153 -24.43 1.31 -16.08
N GLY A 154 -23.59 1.89 -15.22
CA GLY A 154 -22.24 1.41 -14.94
C GLY A 154 -22.26 0.03 -14.29
N LEU A 155 -21.21 -0.75 -14.53
CA LEU A 155 -21.06 -2.11 -14.06
C LEU A 155 -19.96 -2.22 -13.01
N LEU A 156 -20.26 -2.81 -11.85
CA LEU A 156 -19.25 -3.42 -11.01
C LEU A 156 -19.17 -4.91 -11.35
N ALA A 157 -18.06 -5.32 -11.97
CA ALA A 157 -17.72 -6.70 -12.20
C ALA A 157 -16.64 -7.12 -11.20
N LEU A 158 -17.01 -8.02 -10.28
CA LEU A 158 -16.11 -8.46 -9.23
C LEU A 158 -15.97 -9.98 -9.19
N VAL A 159 -14.82 -10.42 -8.67
CA VAL A 159 -14.56 -11.81 -8.33
C VAL A 159 -14.05 -11.89 -6.91
N VAL A 160 -14.55 -12.87 -6.17
CA VAL A 160 -14.29 -13.04 -4.75
C VAL A 160 -14.17 -14.51 -4.42
N VAL A 161 -13.39 -14.87 -3.39
CA VAL A 161 -13.36 -16.25 -2.89
C VAL A 161 -14.73 -16.66 -2.37
N ASN A 162 -15.12 -17.92 -2.59
CA ASN A 162 -16.45 -18.43 -2.25
C ASN A 162 -16.96 -18.07 -0.83
N PRO A 163 -16.13 -18.15 0.24
CA PRO A 163 -16.59 -17.82 1.59
C PRO A 163 -17.03 -16.37 1.82
N LEU A 164 -16.62 -15.43 0.95
CA LEU A 164 -16.93 -14.00 1.09
C LEU A 164 -17.99 -13.53 0.08
N ALA A 165 -18.49 -14.42 -0.78
CA ALA A 165 -19.47 -14.06 -1.81
C ALA A 165 -20.80 -13.59 -1.23
N GLU A 166 -21.28 -14.24 -0.17
CA GLU A 166 -22.55 -13.88 0.49
C GLU A 166 -22.52 -12.44 1.04
N THR A 167 -21.40 -12.01 1.64
CA THR A 167 -21.22 -10.63 2.11
C THR A 167 -21.48 -9.60 1.01
N LEU A 168 -20.94 -9.83 -0.20
CA LEU A 168 -21.09 -8.89 -1.32
C LEU A 168 -22.46 -9.00 -1.98
N ARG A 169 -23.06 -10.20 -2.03
CA ARG A 169 -24.46 -10.37 -2.45
C ARG A 169 -25.41 -9.58 -1.57
N ASP A 170 -25.31 -9.76 -0.25
CA ASP A 170 -26.16 -9.08 0.72
C ASP A 170 -25.94 -7.57 0.66
N SER A 171 -24.69 -7.13 0.56
CA SER A 171 -24.38 -5.69 0.44
C SER A 171 -25.01 -5.10 -0.83
N GLY A 172 -24.87 -5.75 -1.98
CA GLY A 172 -25.44 -5.28 -3.24
C GLY A 172 -26.98 -5.33 -3.26
N ALA A 173 -27.59 -6.35 -2.68
CA ALA A 173 -29.04 -6.47 -2.57
C ALA A 173 -29.66 -5.37 -1.68
N ASN A 174 -28.91 -4.90 -0.69
CA ASN A 174 -29.32 -3.82 0.21
C ASN A 174 -28.90 -2.43 -0.28
N HIS A 175 -28.09 -2.33 -1.35
CA HIS A 175 -27.66 -1.04 -1.88
C HIS A 175 -28.72 -0.43 -2.81
N PRO A 176 -29.20 0.80 -2.55
CA PRO A 176 -30.19 1.44 -3.41
C PRO A 176 -29.70 1.60 -4.85
N GLY A 177 -30.60 1.38 -5.81
CA GLY A 177 -30.32 1.63 -7.23
C GLY A 177 -29.34 0.65 -7.89
N VAL A 178 -29.01 -0.46 -7.22
CA VAL A 178 -28.12 -1.51 -7.74
C VAL A 178 -28.91 -2.80 -7.94
N VAL A 179 -28.61 -3.54 -9.01
CA VAL A 179 -29.15 -4.87 -9.27
C VAL A 179 -28.02 -5.86 -9.60
N CYS A 180 -28.12 -7.08 -9.07
CA CYS A 180 -27.23 -8.16 -9.46
C CYS A 180 -27.72 -8.79 -10.78
N GLU A 181 -26.93 -8.67 -11.85
CA GLU A 181 -27.24 -9.21 -13.19
C GLU A 181 -26.54 -10.56 -13.44
N ARG A 182 -25.46 -10.85 -12.71
CA ARG A 182 -24.76 -12.14 -12.74
C ARG A 182 -24.34 -12.56 -11.35
N ASP A 183 -24.56 -13.83 -11.05
CA ASP A 183 -24.06 -14.52 -9.87
C ASP A 183 -23.63 -15.93 -10.26
N GLU A 184 -22.32 -16.12 -10.40
CA GLU A 184 -21.74 -17.35 -10.93
C GLU A 184 -20.68 -17.90 -9.97
N MET A 185 -21.05 -18.96 -9.24
CA MET A 185 -20.13 -19.66 -8.34
C MET A 185 -19.32 -20.71 -9.10
N GLY A 186 -18.00 -20.53 -9.12
CA GLY A 186 -17.04 -21.50 -9.61
C GLY A 186 -16.46 -22.36 -8.50
N ARG A 187 -15.38 -23.08 -8.81
CA ARG A 187 -14.75 -24.03 -7.89
C ARG A 187 -14.25 -23.37 -6.59
N ASP A 188 -13.51 -22.28 -6.73
CA ASP A 188 -12.83 -21.61 -5.60
C ASP A 188 -13.29 -20.13 -5.44
N HIS A 189 -13.91 -19.58 -6.48
CA HIS A 189 -14.29 -18.17 -6.58
C HIS A 189 -15.71 -18.02 -7.10
N THR A 190 -16.36 -16.91 -6.76
CA THR A 190 -17.64 -16.47 -7.29
C THR A 190 -17.44 -15.17 -8.05
N VAL A 191 -18.03 -15.06 -9.23
CA VAL A 191 -18.14 -13.81 -9.98
C VAL A 191 -19.52 -13.20 -9.74
N LEU A 192 -19.55 -11.92 -9.42
CA LEU A 192 -20.78 -11.14 -9.28
C LEU A 192 -20.72 -9.92 -10.20
N HIS A 193 -21.78 -9.66 -10.96
CA HIS A 193 -21.94 -8.43 -11.74
C HIS A 193 -23.11 -7.63 -11.20
N PHE A 194 -22.83 -6.39 -10.81
CA PHE A 194 -23.82 -5.45 -10.30
C PHE A 194 -23.94 -4.25 -11.22
N ARG A 195 -25.17 -3.91 -11.61
CA ARG A 195 -25.47 -2.76 -12.46
C ARG A 195 -26.10 -1.65 -11.63
N LYS A 196 -25.61 -0.43 -11.81
CA LYS A 196 -26.31 0.77 -11.30
C LYS A 196 -27.44 1.13 -12.26
N LEU A 197 -28.69 1.13 -11.79
CA LEU A 197 -29.86 1.38 -12.62
C LEU A 197 -29.93 2.84 -13.09
N THR A 198 -30.14 3.75 -12.14
CA THR A 198 -30.17 5.21 -12.31
C THR A 198 -30.05 5.85 -10.94
N ALA A 199 -28.94 6.53 -10.67
CA ALA A 199 -28.72 7.27 -9.44
C ALA A 199 -27.54 8.23 -9.64
N ASP A 200 -27.51 9.30 -8.85
CA ASP A 200 -26.42 10.27 -8.90
C ASP A 200 -25.07 9.59 -8.62
N VAL A 201 -24.03 10.07 -9.28
CA VAL A 201 -22.66 9.68 -8.98
C VAL A 201 -22.26 10.36 -7.69
N LEU A 202 -21.85 9.59 -6.69
CA LEU A 202 -21.39 10.10 -5.41
C LEU A 202 -19.93 9.74 -5.22
N TRP A 203 -19.09 10.76 -5.14
CA TRP A 203 -17.70 10.58 -4.79
C TRP A 203 -17.55 10.50 -3.26
N ARG A 204 -17.11 9.34 -2.78
CA ARG A 204 -16.96 9.02 -1.36
C ARG A 204 -15.55 8.59 -1.03
N HIS A 205 -15.12 8.91 0.18
CA HIS A 205 -13.79 8.60 0.71
C HIS A 205 -13.94 7.64 1.90
N ALA A 206 -13.80 6.33 1.65
CA ALA A 206 -14.02 5.30 2.66
C ALA A 206 -13.18 5.54 3.94
N PHE A 207 -11.95 6.01 3.79
CA PHE A 207 -11.10 6.32 4.93
C PHE A 207 -11.62 7.51 5.75
N ASP A 208 -12.06 8.58 5.08
CA ASP A 208 -12.51 9.80 5.76
C ASP A 208 -13.90 9.63 6.41
N GLU A 209 -14.68 8.68 5.92
CA GLU A 209 -15.93 8.22 6.54
C GLU A 209 -15.71 7.26 7.73
N GLY A 210 -14.46 6.89 8.01
CA GLY A 210 -14.11 6.03 9.14
C GLY A 210 -14.44 4.54 8.93
N VAL A 211 -14.56 4.07 7.68
CA VAL A 211 -14.87 2.65 7.35
C VAL A 211 -13.91 1.67 8.01
N PHE A 212 -12.66 2.07 8.19
CA PHE A 212 -11.61 1.24 8.76
C PHE A 212 -11.39 1.49 10.25
N ASP A 213 -12.06 2.49 10.83
CA ASP A 213 -11.74 2.97 12.17
C ASP A 213 -12.13 1.97 13.25
N ARG A 214 -11.22 1.80 14.21
CA ARG A 214 -11.50 1.19 15.50
C ARG A 214 -11.64 2.30 16.54
N PRO A 215 -12.23 2.01 17.71
CA PRO A 215 -12.33 2.98 18.79
C PRO A 215 -10.96 3.60 19.12
N ASP A 216 -10.94 4.90 19.39
CA ASP A 216 -9.74 5.63 19.79
C ASP A 216 -9.05 4.93 20.98
N ALA A 217 -7.73 4.82 20.88
CA ALA A 217 -6.91 4.17 21.88
C ALA A 217 -5.72 5.06 22.27
N ARG A 218 -5.35 5.02 23.56
CA ARG A 218 -4.15 5.68 24.06
C ARG A 218 -3.03 4.67 24.24
N PHE A 219 -1.85 5.07 23.79
CA PHE A 219 -0.62 4.31 23.90
C PHE A 219 0.37 5.09 24.74
N ALA A 220 1.30 4.37 25.36
CA ALA A 220 2.35 4.97 26.16
C ALA A 220 3.66 4.20 26.03
N LEU A 221 4.77 4.93 26.08
CA LEU A 221 6.12 4.39 26.14
C LEU A 221 6.97 5.32 27.01
N GLY A 222 7.41 4.82 28.16
CA GLY A 222 8.06 5.65 29.18
C GLY A 222 7.15 6.77 29.66
N GLU A 223 7.63 8.02 29.62
CA GLU A 223 6.86 9.21 30.00
C GLU A 223 6.04 9.79 28.83
N ARG A 224 6.13 9.21 27.63
CA ARG A 224 5.39 9.66 26.45
C ARG A 224 4.08 8.90 26.34
N SER A 225 3.03 9.63 25.97
CA SER A 225 1.73 9.04 25.63
C SER A 225 1.13 9.78 24.45
N TRP A 226 0.39 9.05 23.61
CA TRP A 226 -0.29 9.61 22.44
C TRP A 226 -1.59 8.84 22.17
N ALA A 227 -2.53 9.44 21.46
CA ALA A 227 -3.71 8.75 20.96
C ALA A 227 -3.53 8.34 19.50
N LEU A 228 -4.02 7.15 19.13
CA LEU A 228 -4.27 6.75 17.74
C LEU A 228 -5.74 6.39 17.56
N THR A 229 -6.26 6.60 16.35
CA THR A 229 -7.50 5.96 15.90
C THR A 229 -7.04 4.74 15.12
N PRO A 230 -6.98 3.55 15.75
CA PRO A 230 -6.45 2.38 15.10
C PRO A 230 -7.28 2.03 13.87
N VAL A 231 -6.63 1.45 12.87
CA VAL A 231 -7.24 1.18 11.56
C VAL A 231 -7.23 -0.31 11.33
N THR A 232 -8.39 -0.89 11.04
CA THR A 232 -8.51 -2.30 10.70
C THR A 232 -7.74 -2.58 9.41
N GLY A 233 -6.88 -3.60 9.43
CA GLY A 233 -5.96 -3.89 8.34
C GLY A 233 -4.55 -3.30 8.52
N LEU A 234 -4.29 -2.58 9.62
CA LEU A 234 -2.95 -2.24 10.12
C LEU A 234 -2.65 -2.97 11.44
N PRO A 235 -1.37 -3.27 11.72
CA PRO A 235 -0.97 -3.94 12.96
C PRO A 235 -1.05 -3.00 14.17
N GLU A 236 -0.77 -3.54 15.36
CA GLU A 236 -0.57 -2.77 16.61
C GLU A 236 -1.77 -1.91 17.04
N TYR A 237 -3.00 -2.38 16.72
CA TYR A 237 -4.21 -1.61 16.98
C TYR A 237 -4.60 -1.49 18.46
N ASP A 238 -4.12 -2.37 19.34
CA ASP A 238 -4.46 -2.42 20.77
C ASP A 238 -3.25 -2.24 21.69
N SER A 239 -2.06 -2.60 21.20
CA SER A 239 -0.82 -2.59 21.95
C SER A 239 0.39 -2.47 21.03
N LEU A 240 1.48 -1.90 21.57
CA LEU A 240 2.77 -1.86 20.88
C LEU A 240 3.38 -3.26 20.83
N SER A 241 3.82 -3.66 19.64
CA SER A 241 4.71 -4.79 19.45
C SER A 241 6.02 -4.58 20.21
N HIS A 242 6.69 -5.69 20.53
CA HIS A 242 8.01 -5.61 21.17
C HIS A 242 9.06 -4.92 20.28
N SER A 243 8.92 -5.03 18.95
CA SER A 243 9.81 -4.36 18.00
C SER A 243 9.65 -2.84 18.07
N THR A 244 8.42 -2.35 17.95
CA THR A 244 8.07 -0.93 18.02
C THR A 244 8.44 -0.32 19.37
N ALA A 245 8.17 -1.02 20.48
CA ALA A 245 8.57 -0.55 21.80
C ALA A 245 10.10 -0.40 21.94
N LEU A 246 10.88 -1.38 21.46
CA LEU A 246 12.34 -1.31 21.49
C LEU A 246 12.89 -0.19 20.59
N ALA A 247 12.28 0.04 19.43
CA ALA A 247 12.65 1.14 18.55
C ALA A 247 12.37 2.49 19.22
N GLY A 248 11.21 2.66 19.84
CA GLY A 248 10.86 3.87 20.58
C GLY A 248 11.75 4.12 21.81
N ASP A 249 12.16 3.06 22.52
CA ASP A 249 13.14 3.17 23.62
C ASP A 249 14.50 3.66 23.08
N ALA A 250 14.92 3.18 21.91
CA ALA A 250 16.14 3.65 21.25
C ALA A 250 16.02 5.10 20.76
N MET A 251 14.87 5.52 20.24
CA MET A 251 14.63 6.92 19.83
C MET A 251 14.77 7.88 21.02
N GLN A 252 14.20 7.51 22.18
CA GLN A 252 14.29 8.33 23.40
C GLN A 252 15.75 8.49 23.90
N GLN A 253 16.61 7.50 23.66
CA GLN A 253 18.05 7.58 23.99
C GLN A 253 18.81 8.56 23.09
N PHE A 254 18.29 8.90 21.91
CA PHE A 254 18.89 9.94 21.08
C PHE A 254 18.64 11.35 21.61
N GLY A 255 17.73 11.49 22.59
CA GLY A 255 17.43 12.72 23.29
C GLY A 255 16.51 13.66 22.50
N SER A 256 15.92 14.61 23.23
CA SER A 256 15.03 15.65 22.70
C SER A 256 15.74 16.99 22.40
N ASN A 257 17.04 17.11 22.70
CA ASN A 257 17.75 18.40 22.63
C ASN A 257 18.86 18.40 21.56
N GLY A 258 18.67 19.25 20.55
CA GLY A 258 19.72 19.91 19.75
C GLY A 258 20.46 19.04 18.73
N GLY A 259 20.04 19.08 17.47
CA GLY A 259 20.84 18.57 16.34
C GLY A 259 20.12 17.58 15.42
N ILE A 260 18.81 17.37 15.62
CA ILE A 260 17.95 16.66 14.68
C ILE A 260 17.05 17.72 14.03
N ASP A 261 17.35 18.05 12.79
CA ASP A 261 16.59 18.96 11.94
C ASP A 261 15.67 18.18 11.00
N LYS A 262 16.00 16.92 10.70
CA LYS A 262 15.27 16.04 9.80
C LYS A 262 15.25 14.59 10.30
N TRP A 263 14.07 13.97 10.29
CA TRP A 263 13.90 12.56 10.62
C TRP A 263 13.12 11.81 9.53
N LEU A 264 13.40 10.50 9.40
CA LEU A 264 12.70 9.57 8.52
C LEU A 264 12.06 8.44 9.34
N VAL A 265 10.82 8.08 9.03
CA VAL A 265 10.22 6.79 9.44
C VAL A 265 9.77 6.04 8.19
N HIS A 266 10.40 4.90 7.93
CA HIS A 266 10.05 4.00 6.83
C HIS A 266 9.20 2.83 7.34
N GLU A 267 8.09 2.55 6.64
CA GLU A 267 7.05 1.59 7.02
C GLU A 267 6.48 1.89 8.41
N PRO A 268 5.73 3.00 8.58
CA PRO A 268 5.28 3.50 9.87
C PRO A 268 4.19 2.63 10.51
N GLY A 269 3.61 1.67 9.77
CA GLY A 269 2.47 0.87 10.23
C GLY A 269 1.30 1.75 10.65
N ALA A 270 0.83 1.58 11.89
CA ALA A 270 -0.23 2.42 12.47
C ALA A 270 0.22 3.86 12.81
N GLY A 271 1.51 4.18 12.69
CA GLY A 271 2.06 5.52 12.89
C GLY A 271 2.69 5.80 14.25
N HIS A 272 2.81 4.79 15.13
CA HIS A 272 3.36 4.95 16.49
C HIS A 272 4.73 5.64 16.51
N LEU A 273 5.69 5.16 15.72
CA LEU A 273 7.06 5.70 15.70
C LEU A 273 7.12 7.07 15.03
N ALA A 274 6.27 7.34 14.04
CA ALA A 274 6.18 8.66 13.43
C ALA A 274 5.62 9.71 14.41
N VAL A 275 4.56 9.36 15.15
CA VAL A 275 4.03 10.23 16.21
C VAL A 275 5.07 10.44 17.30
N LEU A 276 5.75 9.38 17.75
CA LEU A 276 6.82 9.50 18.74
C LEU A 276 7.97 10.40 18.24
N ALA A 277 8.34 10.31 16.96
CA ALA A 277 9.34 11.19 16.35
C ALA A 277 8.89 12.66 16.40
N GLY A 278 7.64 12.96 16.04
CA GLY A 278 7.10 14.32 16.13
C GLY A 278 7.01 14.85 17.57
N LEU A 279 6.76 13.98 18.55
CA LEU A 279 6.77 14.36 19.98
C LEU A 279 8.18 14.59 20.53
N LEU A 280 9.18 13.85 20.02
CA LEU A 280 10.57 13.99 20.46
C LEU A 280 11.29 15.15 19.77
N TRP A 281 10.98 15.41 18.50
CA TRP A 281 11.64 16.39 17.64
C TRP A 281 10.59 17.28 16.94
N PRO A 282 9.85 18.11 17.71
CA PRO A 282 8.71 18.86 17.20
C PRO A 282 9.08 19.92 16.16
N ASP A 283 10.30 20.47 16.23
CA ASP A 283 10.81 21.50 15.31
C ASP A 283 11.52 20.90 14.07
N ALA A 284 11.68 19.58 14.01
CA ALA A 284 12.32 18.90 12.90
C ALA A 284 11.33 18.61 11.75
N GLN A 285 11.85 18.56 10.53
CA GLN A 285 11.09 18.12 9.36
C GLN A 285 11.02 16.58 9.35
N GLY A 286 9.81 16.06 9.27
CA GLY A 286 9.56 14.63 9.14
C GLY A 286 9.40 14.20 7.69
N LEU A 287 9.97 13.05 7.36
CA LEU A 287 9.65 12.28 6.18
C LEU A 287 9.10 10.93 6.62
N VAL A 288 7.93 10.56 6.12
CA VAL A 288 7.32 9.26 6.38
C VAL A 288 7.11 8.56 5.05
N THR A 289 7.64 7.36 4.92
CA THR A 289 7.56 6.59 3.67
C THR A 289 6.98 5.21 3.89
N SER A 290 6.21 4.72 2.94
CA SER A 290 5.64 3.37 2.99
C SER A 290 5.15 2.96 1.62
N ARG A 291 5.15 1.64 1.39
CA ARG A 291 4.41 1.05 0.28
C ARG A 291 2.91 0.99 0.51
N ASP A 292 2.44 1.24 1.72
CA ASP A 292 1.05 1.02 2.13
C ASP A 292 0.31 2.36 2.31
N ALA A 293 -0.59 2.67 1.37
CA ALA A 293 -1.40 3.89 1.40
C ALA A 293 -2.22 4.05 2.69
N LEU A 294 -2.75 2.94 3.22
CA LEU A 294 -3.56 2.96 4.44
C LEU A 294 -2.69 3.32 5.65
N ALA A 295 -1.45 2.81 5.70
CA ALA A 295 -0.48 3.16 6.72
C ALA A 295 -0.10 4.65 6.66
N LEU A 296 0.12 5.19 5.46
CA LEU A 296 0.39 6.62 5.26
C LEU A 296 -0.79 7.48 5.72
N ARG A 297 -2.02 7.14 5.34
CA ARG A 297 -3.23 7.88 5.77
C ARG A 297 -3.44 7.83 7.28
N ALA A 298 -3.34 6.65 7.89
CA ALA A 298 -3.46 6.47 9.34
C ALA A 298 -2.40 7.27 10.10
N THR A 299 -1.16 7.24 9.61
CA THR A 299 -0.04 8.00 10.18
C THR A 299 -0.26 9.50 10.03
N ALA A 300 -0.71 9.96 8.86
CA ALA A 300 -1.01 11.37 8.60
C ALA A 300 -2.07 11.92 9.56
N ARG A 301 -3.18 11.18 9.73
CA ARG A 301 -4.25 11.53 10.66
C ARG A 301 -3.74 11.65 12.08
N SER A 302 -2.91 10.71 12.49
CA SER A 302 -2.36 10.65 13.85
C SER A 302 -1.37 11.78 14.12
N LEU A 303 -0.48 12.08 13.17
CA LEU A 303 0.44 13.21 13.24
C LEU A 303 -0.29 14.55 13.30
N ARG A 304 -1.34 14.75 12.49
CA ARG A 304 -2.15 15.98 12.55
C ARG A 304 -2.80 16.18 13.92
N ARG A 305 -3.20 15.08 14.59
CA ARG A 305 -3.82 15.15 15.91
C ARG A 305 -2.80 15.40 17.03
N GLU A 306 -1.73 14.61 17.07
CA GLU A 306 -0.79 14.59 18.21
C GLU A 306 0.37 15.60 18.03
N CYS A 307 0.73 15.90 16.79
CA CYS A 307 1.90 16.71 16.42
C CYS A 307 1.53 17.81 15.38
N PRO A 308 0.52 18.66 15.64
CA PRO A 308 -0.03 19.59 14.62
C PRO A 308 0.95 20.66 14.14
N ARG A 309 2.08 20.85 14.84
CA ARG A 309 3.13 21.83 14.49
C ARG A 309 4.29 21.22 13.72
N THR A 310 4.40 19.89 13.69
CA THR A 310 5.51 19.21 13.04
C THR A 310 5.27 19.19 11.54
N SER A 311 6.22 19.72 10.77
CA SER A 311 6.18 19.66 9.31
C SER A 311 6.52 18.24 8.85
N VAL A 312 5.56 17.52 8.27
CA VAL A 312 5.78 16.14 7.80
C VAL A 312 5.36 15.99 6.34
N THR A 313 6.26 15.43 5.54
CA THR A 313 5.99 14.96 4.18
C THR A 313 5.74 13.44 4.20
N LEU A 314 4.72 13.00 3.46
CA LEU A 314 4.40 11.60 3.24
C LEU A 314 4.76 11.25 1.81
N GLU A 315 5.61 10.24 1.61
CA GLU A 315 6.01 9.80 0.27
C GLU A 315 5.67 8.32 0.07
N PRO A 316 4.84 7.99 -0.92
CA PRO A 316 4.60 6.60 -1.28
C PRO A 316 5.85 6.04 -1.95
N LEU A 317 6.35 4.92 -1.42
CA LEU A 317 7.53 4.25 -1.92
C LEU A 317 7.27 2.74 -1.94
N SER A 318 7.24 2.15 -3.13
CA SER A 318 7.21 0.70 -3.40
C SER A 318 8.29 -0.09 -2.64
N ARG A 319 9.47 0.52 -2.50
CA ARG A 319 10.59 0.12 -1.65
C ARG A 319 11.35 1.37 -1.23
N LEU A 320 12.17 1.29 -0.18
CA LEU A 320 13.08 2.38 0.09
C LEU A 320 14.00 2.54 -1.14
N LEU A 321 13.99 3.71 -1.78
CA LEU A 321 14.78 4.03 -2.96
C LEU A 321 15.56 5.30 -2.68
N GLY A 322 16.80 5.40 -3.16
CA GLY A 322 17.53 6.66 -3.04
C GLY A 322 16.76 7.83 -3.70
N PRO A 323 16.89 9.06 -3.17
CA PRO A 323 16.17 10.21 -3.69
C PRO A 323 16.49 10.46 -5.17
N SER A 324 15.43 10.63 -5.99
CA SER A 324 15.52 10.79 -7.46
C SER A 324 16.19 12.11 -7.88
N SER A 325 16.20 13.11 -7.00
CA SER A 325 16.90 14.38 -7.22
C SER A 325 17.50 14.92 -5.91
N GLY A 326 18.83 15.00 -5.86
CA GLY A 326 19.58 15.53 -4.72
C GLY A 326 19.70 14.57 -3.53
N ARG A 327 20.73 14.77 -2.70
CA ARG A 327 20.91 14.02 -1.44
C ARG A 327 19.94 14.58 -0.40
N LEU A 328 18.78 13.93 -0.22
CA LEU A 328 17.90 14.18 0.91
C LEU A 328 18.48 13.45 2.12
N TYR A 329 19.21 14.22 2.94
CA TYR A 329 19.79 13.69 4.15
C TYR A 329 18.89 13.93 5.36
N VAL A 330 18.69 12.89 6.16
CA VAL A 330 18.11 12.93 7.50
C VAL A 330 19.19 12.73 8.57
N ASP A 331 18.92 13.26 9.75
CA ASP A 331 19.77 13.09 10.93
C ASP A 331 19.51 11.77 11.63
N VAL A 332 18.24 11.35 11.64
CA VAL A 332 17.76 10.09 12.20
C VAL A 332 16.81 9.40 11.25
N ALA A 333 17.05 8.11 10.98
CA ALA A 333 16.08 7.23 10.33
C ALA A 333 15.59 6.14 11.28
N VAL A 334 14.31 5.80 11.21
CA VAL A 334 13.72 4.63 11.88
C VAL A 334 13.19 3.71 10.78
N ILE A 335 13.74 2.50 10.70
CA ILE A 335 13.55 1.59 9.57
C ILE A 335 13.08 0.24 10.11
N ALA A 336 11.85 -0.13 9.80
CA ALA A 336 11.36 -1.48 10.02
C ALA A 336 12.05 -2.44 9.03
N VAL A 337 12.59 -3.55 9.55
CA VAL A 337 13.16 -4.62 8.72
C VAL A 337 12.09 -5.69 8.52
N PRO A 338 11.68 -5.98 7.28
CA PRO A 338 10.68 -7.00 6.99
C PRO A 338 11.07 -8.37 7.52
N ASP A 339 10.09 -9.11 8.04
CA ASP A 339 10.28 -10.49 8.44
C ASP A 339 10.61 -11.36 7.21
N GLN A 340 11.50 -12.35 7.36
CA GLN A 340 11.89 -13.27 6.29
C GLN A 340 12.56 -12.64 5.06
N ILE A 341 13.03 -11.39 5.16
CA ILE A 341 13.79 -10.70 4.10
C ILE A 341 15.00 -11.52 3.62
N GLN A 342 15.24 -11.56 2.31
CA GLN A 342 16.41 -12.25 1.74
C GLN A 342 17.71 -11.51 2.06
N LEU A 343 18.86 -12.16 1.88
CA LEU A 343 20.14 -11.57 2.32
C LEU A 343 20.58 -10.45 1.39
N GLU A 344 20.32 -10.63 0.12
CA GLU A 344 20.54 -9.66 -0.95
C GLU A 344 19.70 -8.39 -0.69
N GLU A 345 18.38 -8.55 -0.54
CA GLU A 345 17.44 -7.44 -0.21
C GLU A 345 17.80 -6.72 1.09
N LEU A 346 18.30 -7.46 2.10
CA LEU A 346 18.75 -6.85 3.36
C LEU A 346 20.00 -5.99 3.18
N GLY A 347 20.90 -6.37 2.27
CA GLY A 347 22.05 -5.57 1.88
C GLY A 347 21.63 -4.30 1.16
N GLU A 348 20.73 -4.43 0.18
CA GLU A 348 20.14 -3.30 -0.55
C GLU A 348 19.45 -2.31 0.39
N LEU A 349 18.66 -2.79 1.35
CA LEU A 349 18.03 -1.94 2.36
C LEU A 349 19.08 -1.13 3.15
N ALA A 350 20.21 -1.74 3.50
CA ALA A 350 21.29 -1.07 4.22
C ALA A 350 22.01 -0.01 3.37
N ASP A 351 22.22 -0.30 2.09
CA ASP A 351 22.85 0.61 1.12
C ASP A 351 21.94 1.80 0.82
N VAL A 352 20.65 1.53 0.55
CA VAL A 352 19.64 2.56 0.34
C VAL A 352 19.48 3.42 1.59
N ALA A 353 19.41 2.83 2.79
CA ALA A 353 19.34 3.62 4.03
C ALA A 353 20.51 4.61 4.15
N ALA A 354 21.69 4.25 3.64
CA ALA A 354 22.85 5.13 3.63
C ALA A 354 22.72 6.27 2.60
N THR A 355 21.83 6.18 1.62
CA THR A 355 21.52 7.31 0.74
C THR A 355 20.70 8.39 1.45
N PHE A 356 19.86 7.99 2.43
CA PHE A 356 19.02 8.89 3.22
C PHE A 356 19.69 9.44 4.48
N VAL A 357 20.50 8.67 5.19
CA VAL A 357 21.08 9.12 6.46
C VAL A 357 22.37 9.88 6.20
N LYS A 358 22.55 11.11 6.70
CA LYS A 358 23.82 11.84 6.50
C LYS A 358 25.03 11.09 7.10
N PRO A 359 26.25 11.29 6.60
CA PRO A 359 27.45 10.89 7.34
C PRO A 359 27.42 11.43 8.78
N GLY A 360 27.71 10.58 9.76
CA GLY A 360 27.55 10.87 11.19
C GLY A 360 26.10 10.83 11.72
N GLY A 361 25.12 10.75 10.82
CA GLY A 361 23.70 10.54 11.13
C GLY A 361 23.43 9.14 11.70
N LYS A 362 22.28 8.98 12.33
CA LYS A 362 21.88 7.77 13.05
C LYS A 362 20.75 7.07 12.32
N ALA A 363 20.67 5.75 12.46
CA ALA A 363 19.48 5.00 12.15
C ALA A 363 19.15 4.02 13.27
N ILE A 364 17.88 3.66 13.39
CA ILE A 364 17.38 2.59 14.26
C ILE A 364 16.71 1.58 13.35
N THR A 365 17.28 0.38 13.27
CA THR A 365 16.65 -0.74 12.57
C THR A 365 15.95 -1.64 13.57
N HIS A 366 14.72 -2.04 13.28
CA HIS A 366 13.93 -2.85 14.20
C HIS A 366 13.07 -3.90 13.47
N GLY A 367 12.81 -5.04 14.12
CA GLY A 367 12.09 -6.16 13.51
C GLY A 367 12.33 -7.47 14.25
N GLY A 368 12.16 -8.59 13.53
CA GLY A 368 12.54 -9.91 14.01
C GLY A 368 14.01 -10.00 14.44
N SER A 369 14.29 -10.72 15.53
CA SER A 369 15.65 -10.86 16.05
C SER A 369 16.58 -11.58 15.07
N THR A 370 16.06 -12.45 14.22
CA THR A 370 16.87 -13.17 13.25
C THR A 370 17.39 -12.20 12.18
N GLU A 371 16.49 -11.38 11.64
CA GLU A 371 16.70 -10.41 10.57
C GLU A 371 17.65 -9.31 11.04
N ILE A 372 17.40 -8.71 12.21
CA ILE A 372 18.29 -7.70 12.79
C ILE A 372 19.68 -8.27 13.09
N GLY A 373 19.77 -9.55 13.48
CA GLY A 373 21.06 -10.22 13.67
C GLY A 373 21.81 -10.50 12.36
N ARG A 374 21.11 -10.71 11.25
CA ARG A 374 21.72 -10.80 9.92
C ARG A 374 22.23 -9.43 9.48
N LEU A 375 21.45 -8.37 9.68
CA LEU A 375 21.86 -7.00 9.36
C LEU A 375 23.08 -6.55 10.17
N GLU A 376 23.13 -6.86 11.46
CA GLU A 376 24.27 -6.58 12.35
C GLU A 376 25.58 -7.17 11.80
N ARG A 377 25.54 -8.40 11.27
CA ARG A 377 26.71 -9.05 10.65
C ARG A 377 27.11 -8.40 9.32
N LEU A 378 26.13 -7.98 8.52
CA LEU A 378 26.36 -7.31 7.23
C LEU A 378 26.99 -5.92 7.45
N ALA A 379 26.36 -5.10 8.28
CA ALA A 379 26.86 -3.78 8.69
C ALA A 379 28.29 -3.81 9.27
N SER A 380 28.63 -4.88 9.99
CA SER A 380 29.98 -5.05 10.56
C SER A 380 31.06 -5.35 9.51
N LYS A 381 30.69 -5.94 8.37
CA LYS A 381 31.61 -6.28 7.27
C LYS A 381 31.82 -5.12 6.31
N ASP A 382 30.75 -4.42 5.95
CA ASP A 382 30.79 -3.43 4.86
C ASP A 382 31.46 -2.10 5.28
N GLY A 383 31.64 -1.91 6.59
CA GLY A 383 32.34 -0.75 7.14
C GLY A 383 31.59 0.58 7.04
N LEU A 384 30.52 0.66 6.22
CA LEU A 384 29.68 1.84 6.03
C LEU A 384 28.93 2.26 7.30
N TRP A 385 28.56 1.28 8.12
CA TRP A 385 27.80 1.47 9.35
C TRP A 385 28.64 1.10 10.56
N ARG A 386 28.51 1.89 11.64
CA ARG A 386 28.98 1.51 12.97
C ARG A 386 27.78 1.04 13.79
N THR A 387 27.82 -0.21 14.23
CA THR A 387 26.75 -0.81 15.04
C THR A 387 26.80 -0.34 16.49
N GLY A 388 25.63 -0.03 17.05
CA GLY A 388 25.42 0.22 18.46
C GLY A 388 24.99 -1.04 19.22
N ARG A 389 24.66 -0.89 20.50
CA ARG A 389 24.18 -2.01 21.32
C ARG A 389 22.79 -2.44 20.84
N ARG A 390 22.71 -3.63 20.25
CA ARG A 390 21.45 -4.29 19.92
C ARG A 390 20.70 -4.69 21.19
N THR A 391 19.41 -4.33 21.26
CA THR A 391 18.48 -4.71 22.33
C THR A 391 17.51 -5.78 21.82
N LYS A 392 17.08 -6.69 22.71
CA LYS A 392 16.20 -7.81 22.35
C LYS A 392 15.11 -8.02 23.38
N ARG A 393 13.90 -8.35 22.93
CA ARG A 393 12.77 -8.68 23.79
C ARG A 393 11.81 -9.61 23.04
N ARG A 394 11.57 -10.81 23.60
CA ARG A 394 10.55 -11.78 23.11
C ARG A 394 10.55 -11.96 21.58
N GLY A 395 11.70 -12.30 21.02
CA GLY A 395 11.84 -12.54 19.58
C GLY A 395 12.02 -11.29 18.72
N ALA A 396 11.76 -10.09 19.22
CA ALA A 396 12.04 -8.83 18.53
C ALA A 396 13.40 -8.22 18.92
N SER A 397 13.96 -7.38 18.04
CA SER A 397 15.19 -6.62 18.29
C SER A 397 15.10 -5.21 17.72
N ALA A 398 15.83 -4.28 18.33
CA ALA A 398 16.18 -2.99 17.73
C ALA A 398 17.69 -2.75 17.84
N MET A 399 18.27 -2.14 16.82
CA MET A 399 19.70 -1.86 16.74
C MET A 399 19.93 -0.43 16.23
N PRO A 400 20.42 0.47 17.11
CA PRO A 400 20.96 1.74 16.68
C PRO A 400 22.22 1.53 15.84
N ILE A 401 22.36 2.25 14.74
CA ILE A 401 23.54 2.29 13.89
C ILE A 401 23.88 3.74 13.54
N VAL A 402 25.15 4.00 13.23
CA VAL A 402 25.64 5.33 12.84
C VAL A 402 26.33 5.22 11.49
N ARG A 403 25.97 6.08 10.54
CA ARG A 403 26.62 6.11 9.23
C ARG A 403 28.03 6.67 9.39
N ARG A 404 29.03 5.98 8.86
CA ARG A 404 30.41 6.48 8.84
C ARG A 404 30.60 7.53 7.75
N ASP A 405 31.59 8.39 7.93
CA ASP A 405 32.06 9.26 6.87
C ASP A 405 32.64 8.40 5.73
N PRO A 406 32.37 8.76 4.45
CA PRO A 406 33.07 8.14 3.33
C PRO A 406 34.58 8.36 3.52
N ALA A 407 35.35 7.28 3.37
CA ALA A 407 36.80 7.27 3.55
C ALA A 407 37.54 8.16 2.56
#